data_AF-A0A285V094-F1
#
_entry.id   AF-A0A285V094-F1
#
_cell.length_a   1.000
_cell.length_b   1.000
_cell.length_c   1.000
_cell.angle_alpha   90.00
_cell.angle_beta   90.00
_cell.angle_gamma   90.00
#
_symmetry.space_group_name_H-M   'P 1'
#
loop_
_entity.id
_entity.type
_entity.pdbx_description
1 polymer ?
#
loop_
_entity_poly.entity_id
_entity_poly.type
_entity_poly.pdbx_seq_one_letter_code
_entity_poly.pdbx_strand_id
1 'polypeptide(L)'
;MTPRISARPDEIAVRPDELGALAVELDGLADALAAEGDRCRAVAGALADALGGREGAAVGGLAGAWGALAAALADGTGTAAGTLRSAAAAYVDVDGTLAGRMGAP
;
A
#
# COMPACT_ATOMS: atom_id res chain seq x y z
N MET A 1 9.92 -24.67 -43.11
CA MET A 1 10.54 -23.34 -43.04
C MET A 1 9.68 -22.50 -42.11
N THR A 2 10.19 -22.26 -40.91
CA THR A 2 9.47 -21.85 -39.70
C THR A 2 8.90 -20.43 -39.83
N PRO A 3 7.65 -20.16 -39.39
CA PRO A 3 7.14 -18.80 -39.34
C PRO A 3 7.98 -17.98 -38.36
N ARG A 4 8.45 -16.82 -38.81
CA ARG A 4 9.11 -15.83 -37.94
C ARG A 4 8.04 -15.32 -36.98
N ILE A 5 8.12 -15.73 -35.72
CA ILE A 5 7.41 -15.06 -34.63
C ILE A 5 8.00 -13.64 -34.58
N SER A 6 7.34 -12.70 -35.24
CA SER A 6 7.54 -11.28 -35.00
C SER A 6 6.93 -11.02 -33.64
N ALA A 7 7.73 -11.16 -32.59
CA ALA A 7 7.40 -10.53 -31.32
C ALA A 7 7.38 -9.02 -31.61
N ARG A 8 6.19 -8.45 -31.85
CA ARG A 8 6.00 -7.07 -31.42
C ARG A 8 6.32 -7.11 -29.92
N PRO A 9 7.20 -6.23 -29.40
CA PRO A 9 7.31 -6.10 -27.96
C PRO A 9 5.89 -5.86 -27.49
N ASP A 10 5.36 -6.74 -26.63
CA ASP A 10 4.12 -6.46 -25.93
C ASP A 10 4.31 -5.05 -25.36
N GLU A 11 3.56 -4.11 -25.92
CA GLU A 11 3.64 -2.72 -25.57
C GLU A 11 3.19 -2.68 -24.12
N ILE A 12 4.13 -2.53 -23.19
CA ILE A 12 3.82 -2.32 -21.77
C ILE A 12 3.15 -0.95 -21.72
N ALA A 13 1.84 -0.93 -21.99
CA ALA A 13 1.01 0.24 -21.84
C ALA A 13 0.88 0.47 -20.33
N VAL A 14 1.65 1.43 -19.83
CA VAL A 14 1.45 1.91 -18.46
C VAL A 14 0.06 2.53 -18.42
N ARG A 15 -0.72 2.20 -17.38
CA ARG A 15 -2.08 2.73 -17.16
C ARG A 15 -2.06 3.57 -15.88
N PRO A 16 -1.66 4.86 -15.96
CA PRO A 16 -1.48 5.71 -14.78
C PRO A 16 -2.73 5.80 -13.90
N ASP A 17 -3.92 5.79 -14.52
CA ASP A 17 -5.19 5.81 -13.80
C ASP A 17 -5.39 4.55 -12.95
N GLU A 18 -4.98 3.38 -13.44
CA GLU A 18 -5.06 2.13 -12.66
C GLU A 18 -4.05 2.11 -11.52
N LEU A 19 -2.85 2.65 -11.74
CA LEU A 19 -1.87 2.81 -10.68
C LEU A 19 -2.35 3.81 -9.61
N GLY A 20 -3.03 4.87 -10.03
CA GLY A 20 -3.67 5.83 -9.13
C GLY A 20 -4.80 5.18 -8.31
N ALA A 21 -5.68 4.41 -8.95
CA ALA A 21 -6.75 3.68 -8.28
C ALA A 21 -6.19 2.66 -7.28
N LEU A 22 -5.19 1.87 -7.67
CA LEU A 22 -4.52 0.92 -6.77
C LEU A 22 -3.88 1.64 -5.59
N ALA A 23 -3.26 2.80 -5.80
CA ALA A 23 -2.68 3.57 -4.71
C ALA A 23 -3.74 4.10 -3.71
N VAL A 24 -4.96 4.41 -4.17
CA VAL A 24 -6.08 4.77 -3.29
C VAL A 24 -6.57 3.55 -2.50
N GLU A 25 -6.67 2.38 -3.14
CA GLU A 25 -7.04 1.14 -2.46
C GLU A 25 -6.01 0.77 -1.37
N LEU A 26 -4.72 0.94 -1.67
CA LEU A 26 -3.65 0.70 -0.70
C LEU A 26 -3.69 1.70 0.47
N ASP A 27 -3.96 2.99 0.22
CA ASP A 27 -4.17 3.95 1.33
C ASP A 27 -5.34 3.50 2.23
N GLY A 28 -6.47 3.11 1.63
CA GLY A 28 -7.62 2.62 2.39
C GLY A 28 -7.29 1.36 3.19
N LEU A 29 -6.46 0.46 2.65
CA LEU A 29 -5.96 -0.70 3.38
C LEU A 29 -5.03 -0.30 4.52
N ALA A 30 -4.15 0.68 4.33
CA ALA A 30 -3.28 1.20 5.37
C ALA A 30 -4.10 1.77 6.55
N ASP A 31 -5.12 2.56 6.25
CA ASP A 31 -6.04 3.12 7.25
C ASP A 31 -6.78 2.00 8.03
N ALA A 32 -7.26 0.98 7.31
CA ALA A 32 -7.93 -0.16 7.93
C ALA A 32 -7.00 -0.95 8.87
N LEU A 33 -5.74 -1.15 8.48
CA LEU A 33 -4.72 -1.82 9.29
C LEU A 33 -4.37 -1.00 10.54
N ALA A 34 -4.20 0.31 10.40
CA ALA A 34 -3.94 1.21 11.53
C ALA A 34 -5.09 1.17 12.56
N ALA A 35 -6.33 1.25 12.07
CA ALA A 35 -7.52 1.16 12.92
C ALA A 35 -7.65 -0.19 13.65
N GLU A 36 -7.29 -1.29 12.99
CA GLU A 36 -7.30 -2.61 13.63
C GLU A 36 -6.21 -2.71 14.72
N GLY A 37 -5.03 -2.13 14.48
CA GLY A 37 -3.97 -2.02 15.48
C GLY A 37 -4.40 -1.24 16.73
N ASP A 38 -5.11 -0.12 16.54
CA ASP A 38 -5.69 0.66 17.64
C ASP A 38 -6.75 -0.14 18.41
N ARG A 39 -7.64 -0.84 17.70
CA ARG A 39 -8.69 -1.66 18.30
C ARG A 39 -8.10 -2.81 19.12
N CYS A 40 -7.09 -3.50 18.59
CA CYS A 40 -6.39 -4.56 19.31
C CYS A 40 -5.76 -4.05 20.62
N ARG A 41 -5.09 -2.89 20.59
CA ARG A 41 -4.52 -2.27 21.79
C ARG A 41 -5.60 -1.90 22.81
N ALA A 42 -6.72 -1.34 22.38
CA ALA A 42 -7.82 -0.97 23.26
C ALA A 42 -8.46 -2.19 23.94
N VAL A 43 -8.79 -3.23 23.16
CA VAL A 43 -9.38 -4.48 23.67
C VAL A 43 -8.43 -5.18 24.65
N ALA A 44 -7.13 -5.16 24.34
CA ALA A 44 -6.14 -5.76 25.21
C ALA A 44 -5.93 -5.03 26.53
N GLY A 45 -6.02 -3.69 26.54
CA GLY A 45 -6.04 -2.92 27.78
C GLY A 45 -7.17 -3.38 28.70
N ALA A 46 -8.40 -3.47 28.14
CA ALA A 46 -9.56 -3.93 28.90
C ALA A 46 -9.42 -5.37 29.41
N LEU A 47 -8.87 -6.28 28.59
CA LEU A 47 -8.61 -7.67 28.98
C LEU A 47 -7.50 -7.80 30.03
N ALA A 48 -6.43 -7.02 29.89
CA ALA A 48 -5.32 -7.01 30.84
C ALA A 48 -5.78 -6.54 32.22
N ASP A 49 -6.61 -5.49 32.26
CA ASP A 49 -7.20 -4.97 33.50
C ASP A 49 -8.16 -5.98 34.14
N ALA A 50 -8.97 -6.68 33.34
CA ALA A 50 -9.92 -7.67 33.83
C ALA A 50 -9.26 -8.96 34.37
N LEU A 51 -8.20 -9.44 33.72
CA LEU A 51 -7.48 -10.66 34.12
C LEU A 51 -6.51 -10.39 35.28
N GLY A 52 -5.85 -9.23 35.27
CA GLY A 52 -4.79 -8.89 36.20
C GLY A 52 -3.60 -9.88 36.14
N GLY A 53 -2.65 -9.70 37.07
CA GLY A 53 -1.58 -10.67 37.29
C GLY A 53 -0.72 -10.99 36.06
N ARG A 54 -0.34 -12.26 35.90
CA ARG A 54 0.53 -12.71 34.80
C ARG A 54 -0.23 -12.91 33.50
N GLU A 55 -1.49 -13.34 33.60
CA GLU A 55 -2.38 -13.58 32.48
C GLU A 55 -2.70 -12.27 31.76
N GLY A 56 -3.04 -11.21 32.51
CA GLY A 56 -3.24 -9.87 31.95
C GLY A 56 -1.97 -9.32 31.30
N ALA A 57 -0.81 -9.51 31.93
CA ALA A 57 0.47 -9.11 31.35
C ALA A 57 0.78 -9.86 30.03
N ALA A 58 0.50 -11.15 29.96
CA ALA A 58 0.71 -11.96 28.75
C ALA A 58 -0.22 -11.53 27.60
N VAL A 59 -1.52 -11.31 27.88
CA VAL A 59 -2.49 -10.85 26.88
C VAL A 59 -2.15 -9.44 26.40
N GLY A 60 -1.80 -8.54 27.31
CA GLY A 60 -1.35 -7.18 26.97
C GLY A 60 -0.10 -7.20 26.07
N GLY A 61 0.86 -8.06 26.38
CA GLY A 61 2.07 -8.24 25.56
C GLY A 61 1.77 -8.76 24.15
N LEU A 62 0.95 -9.81 24.03
CA LEU A 62 0.56 -10.38 22.73
C LEU A 62 -0.17 -9.34 21.86
N ALA A 63 -1.13 -8.63 22.43
CA ALA A 63 -1.88 -7.65 21.68
C ALA A 63 -1.09 -6.38 21.37
N GLY A 64 -0.16 -5.98 22.24
CA GLY A 64 0.82 -4.94 21.93
C GLY A 64 1.69 -5.33 20.73
N ALA A 65 2.17 -6.57 20.68
CA ALA A 65 2.92 -7.09 19.54
C ALA A 65 2.07 -7.12 18.26
N TRP A 66 0.80 -7.50 18.35
CA TRP A 66 -0.11 -7.51 17.21
C TRP A 66 -0.42 -6.09 16.71
N GLY A 67 -0.68 -5.15 17.62
CA GLY A 67 -0.87 -3.74 17.28
C GLY A 67 0.36 -3.12 16.63
N ALA A 68 1.57 -3.51 17.06
CA ALA A 68 2.82 -3.07 16.44
C ALA A 68 3.00 -3.64 15.03
N LEU A 69 2.66 -4.92 14.82
CA LEU A 69 2.69 -5.52 13.48
C LEU A 69 1.69 -4.84 12.54
N ALA A 70 0.45 -4.59 13.01
CA ALA A 70 -0.56 -3.90 12.23
C ALA A 70 -0.12 -2.50 11.81
N ALA A 71 0.52 -1.75 12.72
CA ALA A 71 1.11 -0.44 12.41
C ALA A 71 2.23 -0.54 11.36
N ALA A 72 3.15 -1.51 11.49
CA ALA A 72 4.20 -1.70 10.50
C ALA A 72 3.66 -2.06 9.10
N LEU A 73 2.59 -2.85 9.04
CA LEU A 73 1.91 -3.17 7.78
C LEU A 73 1.17 -1.95 7.20
N ALA A 74 0.56 -1.13 8.05
CA ALA A 74 -0.07 0.13 7.63
C ALA A 74 0.96 1.08 7.01
N ASP A 75 2.09 1.31 7.70
CA ASP A 75 3.18 2.17 7.21
C ASP A 75 3.77 1.66 5.89
N GLY A 76 4.00 0.36 5.79
CA GLY A 76 4.50 -0.28 4.57
C GLY A 76 3.52 -0.12 3.39
N THR A 77 2.24 -0.34 3.64
CA THR A 77 1.18 -0.18 2.64
C THR A 77 1.05 1.27 2.18
N GLY A 78 1.04 2.23 3.10
CA GLY A 78 1.00 3.66 2.78
C GLY A 78 2.24 4.12 1.99
N THR A 79 3.42 3.58 2.31
CA THR A 79 4.65 3.84 1.55
C THR A 79 4.55 3.32 0.11
N ALA A 80 4.00 2.11 -0.07
CA ALA A 80 3.78 1.54 -1.40
C ALA A 80 2.78 2.38 -2.21
N ALA A 81 1.67 2.80 -1.59
CA ALA A 81 0.69 3.69 -2.20
C ALA A 81 1.31 5.03 -2.64
N GLY A 82 2.12 5.66 -1.78
CA GLY A 82 2.83 6.90 -2.11
C GLY A 82 3.81 6.73 -3.27
N THR A 83 4.49 5.59 -3.33
CA THR A 83 5.40 5.24 -4.43
C THR A 83 4.64 5.09 -5.75
N LEU A 84 3.49 4.39 -5.75
CA LEU A 84 2.66 4.21 -6.94
C LEU A 84 2.10 5.53 -7.47
N ARG A 85 1.59 6.42 -6.59
CA ARG A 85 1.16 7.77 -6.98
C ARG A 85 2.28 8.56 -7.62
N SER A 86 3.47 8.54 -7.01
CA SER A 86 4.63 9.27 -7.52
C SER A 86 5.06 8.75 -8.89
N ALA A 87 5.07 7.42 -9.08
CA ALA A 87 5.38 6.80 -10.35
C ALA A 87 4.34 7.14 -11.43
N ALA A 88 3.04 7.09 -11.10
CA ALA A 88 1.97 7.46 -12.02
C ALA A 88 2.08 8.94 -12.46
N ALA A 89 2.32 9.85 -11.51
CA ALA A 89 2.50 11.27 -11.80
C ALA A 89 3.73 11.54 -12.68
N ALA A 90 4.86 10.88 -12.39
CA ALA A 90 6.08 11.01 -13.19
C ALA A 90 5.86 10.49 -14.63
N TYR A 91 5.10 9.41 -14.81
CA TYR A 91 4.78 8.91 -16.15
C TYR A 91 3.94 9.91 -16.95
N VAL A 92 2.90 10.48 -16.34
CA VAL A 92 2.03 11.47 -17.00
C VAL A 92 2.82 12.73 -17.40
N ASP A 93 3.74 13.19 -16.55
CA ASP A 93 4.60 14.35 -16.84
C ASP A 93 5.55 14.10 -18.03
N VAL A 94 6.18 12.92 -18.06
CA VAL A 94 7.06 12.51 -19.16
C VAL A 94 6.29 12.38 -20.47
N ASP A 95 5.11 11.75 -20.44
CA ASP A 95 4.26 11.58 -21.62
C ASP A 95 3.78 12.94 -22.17
N GLY A 96 3.34 13.84 -21.29
CA GLY A 96 2.97 15.22 -21.65
C GLY A 96 4.13 16.00 -22.29
N THR A 97 5.34 15.86 -21.74
CA THR A 97 6.55 16.49 -22.29
C THR A 97 6.89 15.94 -23.68
N LEU A 98 6.77 14.64 -23.90
CA LEU A 98 7.01 14.01 -25.20
C LEU A 98 5.96 14.44 -26.23
N ALA A 99 4.68 14.43 -25.86
CA ALA A 99 3.59 14.89 -26.72
C ALA A 99 3.78 16.36 -27.14
N GLY A 100 4.19 17.23 -26.22
CA GLY A 100 4.48 18.63 -26.50
C GLY A 100 5.64 18.82 -27.50
N ARG A 101 6.67 17.98 -27.46
CA ARG A 101 7.78 18.02 -28.44
C ARG A 101 7.38 17.53 -29.82
N MET A 102 6.48 16.55 -29.91
CA MET A 102 5.98 16.02 -31.18
C MET A 102 4.96 16.95 -31.85
N GLY A 103 4.23 17.74 -31.07
CA GLY A 103 3.28 18.74 -31.57
C GLY A 103 3.89 20.10 -31.91
N ALA A 104 5.21 20.29 -31.69
CA ALA A 104 5.91 21.52 -32.09
C ALA A 104 6.18 21.51 -33.61
N PRO A 105 5.83 22.59 -34.34
CA PRO A 105 5.96 22.68 -35.80
C PRO A 105 7.40 22.71 -36.31
#